data_AF-A0A670JVB5-F1
#
_entry.id   AF-A0A670JVB5-F1
#
_cell.length_a   1.000
_cell.length_b   1.000
_cell.length_c   1.000
_cell.angle_alpha   90.00
_cell.angle_beta   90.00
_cell.angle_gamma   90.00
#
_symmetry.space_group_name_H-M   'P 1'
#
loop_
_entity.id
_entity.type
_entity.pdbx_description
1 polymer ?
#
loop_
_entity_poly.entity_id
_entity_poly.type
_entity_poly.pdbx_seq_one_letter_code
_entity_poly.pdbx_strand_id
1 'polypeptide(L)'
;MIGASLIVLLATWCTVSSAQPVVTQEPSMSASPGQTFRFSCSMSSATVTNYWQSWYQQKPGSSPRLLYYYYSSASAGSGDLSRFSASKEASQNTWYLTISNMQAADEADYYCAVWYAQGSKCHSDAVL
;
A
#
# COMPACT_ATOMS: atom_id res chain seq x y z
N MET A 1 -33.72 30.80 42.94
CA MET A 1 -34.50 29.56 42.72
C MET A 1 -35.53 29.94 41.67
N ILE A 2 -35.38 29.65 40.38
CA ILE A 2 -35.41 28.36 39.67
C ILE A 2 -34.67 28.65 38.34
N GLY A 3 -33.52 28.04 38.05
CA GLY A 3 -33.40 26.80 37.27
C GLY A 3 -32.45 27.09 36.10
N ALA A 4 -31.14 27.12 36.36
CA ALA A 4 -30.24 26.01 36.05
C ALA A 4 -30.31 25.58 34.57
N SER A 5 -29.31 26.06 33.84
CA SER A 5 -28.64 25.32 32.75
C SER A 5 -29.37 25.26 31.42
N LEU A 6 -28.91 26.11 30.49
CA LEU A 6 -28.89 25.82 29.06
C LEU A 6 -28.24 24.45 28.84
N ILE A 7 -29.07 23.42 28.70
CA ILE A 7 -28.62 22.11 28.22
C ILE A 7 -28.46 22.24 26.71
N VAL A 8 -27.30 22.75 26.28
CA VAL A 8 -26.82 22.58 24.91
C VAL A 8 -26.41 21.11 24.79
N LEU A 9 -27.36 20.24 24.43
CA LEU A 9 -27.06 18.90 23.92
C LEU A 9 -26.54 19.05 22.48
N LEU A 10 -25.31 19.53 22.35
CA LEU A 10 -24.50 19.17 21.19
C LEU A 10 -24.19 17.69 21.37
N ALA A 11 -25.06 16.83 20.86
CA ALA A 11 -24.75 15.43 20.66
C ALA A 11 -23.55 15.41 19.71
N THR A 12 -22.35 15.34 20.29
CA THR A 12 -21.11 15.12 19.58
C THR A 12 -21.28 13.81 18.82
N TRP A 13 -21.57 13.93 17.54
CA TRP A 13 -21.38 12.82 16.62
C TRP A 13 -19.89 12.53 16.67
N CYS A 14 -19.48 11.55 17.47
CA CYS A 14 -18.20 10.90 17.28
C CYS A 14 -18.32 10.16 15.94
N THR A 15 -18.12 10.90 14.84
CA THR A 15 -17.76 10.29 13.58
C THR A 15 -16.41 9.66 13.83
N VAL A 16 -16.40 8.35 14.10
CA VAL A 16 -15.21 7.54 13.99
C VAL A 16 -14.80 7.65 12.53
N SER A 17 -13.89 8.57 12.23
CA SER A 17 -13.29 8.67 10.92
C SER A 17 -12.46 7.41 10.73
N SER A 18 -12.91 6.52 9.84
CA SER A 18 -12.07 5.42 9.37
C SER A 18 -10.97 6.06 8.53
N ALA A 19 -9.78 6.22 9.10
CA ALA A 19 -8.64 6.70 8.34
C ALA A 19 -8.36 5.69 7.22
N GLN A 20 -8.42 6.16 5.97
CA GLN A 20 -8.00 5.34 4.84
C GLN A 20 -6.53 4.93 5.02
N PRO A 21 -6.15 3.71 4.61
CA PRO A 21 -4.76 3.29 4.64
C PRO A 21 -3.92 4.24 3.78
N VAL A 22 -2.84 4.77 4.34
CA VAL A 22 -1.87 5.57 3.58
C VAL A 22 -0.58 4.78 3.46
N VAL A 23 -0.11 4.60 2.22
CA VAL A 23 1.17 3.97 1.92
C VAL A 23 2.20 5.01 1.46
N THR A 24 3.43 4.84 1.89
CA THR A 24 4.55 5.72 1.56
C THR A 24 5.65 4.92 0.89
N GLN A 25 6.20 5.46 -0.19
CA GLN A 25 7.35 4.91 -0.93
C GLN A 25 8.44 5.98 -1.02
N GLU A 26 9.68 5.54 -1.26
CA GLU A 26 10.77 6.46 -1.61
C GLU A 26 10.46 7.16 -2.94
N PRO A 27 10.68 8.48 -3.05
CA PRO A 27 10.23 9.26 -4.21
C PRO A 27 10.99 8.95 -5.50
N SER A 28 12.27 8.61 -5.40
CA SER A 28 13.13 8.28 -6.54
C SER A 28 14.43 7.68 -6.06
N MET A 29 14.99 6.73 -6.80
CA MET A 29 16.26 6.10 -6.46
C MET A 29 17.07 5.79 -7.72
N SER A 30 18.39 5.89 -7.62
CA SER A 30 19.32 5.56 -8.70
C SER A 30 20.08 4.28 -8.36
N ALA A 31 20.28 3.41 -9.36
CA ALA A 31 21.02 2.16 -9.21
C ALA A 31 21.98 1.96 -10.38
N SER A 32 23.16 1.45 -10.09
CA SER A 32 24.11 1.00 -11.12
C SER A 32 23.76 -0.42 -11.57
N PRO A 33 24.05 -0.78 -12.84
CA PRO A 33 23.88 -2.15 -13.32
C PRO A 33 24.57 -3.17 -12.40
N GLY A 34 23.93 -4.32 -12.17
CA GLY A 34 24.44 -5.39 -11.31
C GLY A 34 24.13 -5.24 -9.82
N GLN A 35 23.69 -4.07 -9.35
CA GLN A 35 23.31 -3.89 -7.95
C GLN A 35 21.98 -4.57 -7.61
N THR A 36 21.81 -4.95 -6.34
CA THR A 36 20.51 -5.36 -5.80
C THR A 36 19.83 -4.14 -5.22
N PHE A 37 18.59 -3.92 -5.63
CA PHE A 37 17.79 -2.77 -5.22
C PHE A 37 16.57 -3.22 -4.43
N ARG A 38 16.20 -2.51 -3.36
CA ARG A 38 15.04 -2.84 -2.52
C ARG A 38 14.13 -1.63 -2.32
N PHE A 39 12.94 -1.68 -2.89
CA PHE A 39 11.86 -0.70 -2.68
C PHE A 39 11.11 -1.02 -1.40
N SER A 40 10.73 0.01 -0.66
CA SER A 40 9.86 -0.05 0.52
C SER A 40 8.49 0.54 0.22
N CYS A 41 7.47 -0.03 0.85
CA CYS A 41 6.11 0.48 0.89
C CYS A 41 5.61 0.38 2.34
N SER A 42 5.70 1.48 3.08
CA SER A 42 5.35 1.55 4.50
C SER A 42 3.91 1.99 4.66
N MET A 43 3.15 1.30 5.51
CA MET A 43 1.77 1.68 5.83
C MET A 43 1.73 2.56 7.08
N SER A 44 0.93 3.61 7.03
CA SER A 44 0.53 4.40 8.19
C SER A 44 -0.96 4.24 8.43
N SER A 45 -1.38 4.43 9.69
CA SER A 45 -2.80 4.40 10.12
C SER A 45 -3.49 3.03 10.08
N ALA A 46 -2.82 1.96 9.64
CA ALA A 46 -3.32 0.59 9.73
C ALA A 46 -2.18 -0.45 9.73
N THR A 47 -2.50 -1.73 9.92
CA THR A 47 -1.50 -2.82 9.96
C THR A 47 -1.47 -3.61 8.67
N VAL A 48 -0.28 -3.83 8.11
CA VAL A 48 -0.04 -4.60 6.86
C VAL A 48 -0.58 -6.04 6.87
N THR A 49 -0.91 -6.59 8.04
CA THR A 49 -1.53 -7.92 8.17
C THR A 49 -2.98 -7.94 7.70
N ASN A 50 -3.65 -6.79 7.70
CA ASN A 50 -5.07 -6.67 7.35
C ASN A 50 -5.28 -6.28 5.88
N TYR A 51 -4.21 -6.22 5.09
CA TYR A 51 -4.26 -5.78 3.70
C TYR A 51 -3.55 -6.76 2.77
N TRP A 52 -4.14 -6.96 1.60
CA TRP A 52 -3.44 -7.48 0.43
C TRP A 52 -2.60 -6.36 -0.18
N GLN A 53 -1.49 -6.74 -0.80
CA GLN A 53 -0.58 -5.78 -1.41
C GLN A 53 -0.20 -6.22 -2.82
N SER A 54 -0.05 -5.26 -3.71
CA SER A 54 0.35 -5.47 -5.10
C SER A 54 1.47 -4.53 -5.52
N TRP A 55 2.41 -5.05 -6.30
CA TRP A 55 3.52 -4.29 -6.89
C TRP A 55 3.33 -4.18 -8.39
N TYR A 56 3.50 -2.98 -8.92
CA TYR A 56 3.42 -2.68 -10.34
C TYR A 56 4.72 -2.06 -10.84
N GLN A 57 5.04 -2.33 -12.10
CA GLN A 57 6.10 -1.66 -12.86
C GLN A 57 5.45 -0.89 -14.00
N GLN A 58 5.78 0.39 -14.17
CA GLN A 58 5.32 1.20 -15.29
C GLN A 58 6.53 1.77 -16.03
N LYS A 59 6.66 1.38 -17.30
CA LYS A 59 7.63 1.99 -18.21
C LYS A 59 7.04 3.26 -18.83
N PRO A 60 7.88 4.24 -19.22
CA PRO A 60 7.42 5.43 -19.93
C PRO A 60 6.53 5.07 -21.12
N GLY A 61 5.34 5.67 -21.20
CA GLY A 61 4.38 5.44 -22.28
C GLY A 61 3.63 4.09 -22.25
N SER A 62 3.79 3.28 -21.20
CA SER A 62 3.13 1.99 -21.03
C SER A 62 2.13 1.99 -19.88
N SER A 63 1.17 1.06 -19.89
CA SER A 63 0.30 0.79 -18.75
C SER A 63 1.06 0.07 -17.62
N PRO A 64 0.68 0.25 -16.34
CA PRO A 64 1.26 -0.52 -15.24
C PRO A 64 1.14 -2.03 -15.44
N ARG A 65 2.26 -2.75 -15.29
CA ARG A 65 2.35 -4.21 -15.32
C ARG A 65 2.42 -4.74 -13.89
N LEU A 66 1.54 -5.69 -13.55
CA LEU A 66 1.60 -6.38 -12.26
C LEU A 66 2.85 -7.26 -12.15
N LEU A 67 3.66 -7.02 -11.12
CA LEU A 67 4.82 -7.83 -10.77
C LEU A 67 4.46 -8.86 -9.70
N TYR A 68 3.82 -8.44 -8.61
CA TYR A 68 3.44 -9.34 -7.52
C TYR A 68 2.10 -8.97 -6.93
N TYR A 69 1.40 -10.01 -6.48
CA TYR A 69 0.21 -9.90 -5.66
C TYR A 69 0.36 -10.76 -4.41
N TYR A 70 0.24 -10.14 -3.23
CA TYR A 70 0.35 -10.77 -1.93
C TYR A 70 -1.04 -10.91 -1.30
N TYR A 71 -1.67 -12.07 -1.50
CA TYR A 71 -2.99 -12.40 -0.93
C TYR A 71 -2.87 -13.11 0.42
N SER A 72 -2.02 -14.15 0.48
CA SER A 72 -1.71 -14.94 1.68
C SER A 72 -0.57 -15.90 1.34
N SER A 73 0.60 -15.78 1.99
CA SER A 73 1.79 -16.67 1.90
C SER A 73 2.32 -17.07 0.50
N ALA A 74 1.63 -16.70 -0.56
CA ALA A 74 1.87 -17.04 -1.94
C ALA A 74 1.82 -15.73 -2.73
N SER A 75 2.90 -15.49 -3.46
CA SER A 75 3.05 -14.37 -4.37
C SER A 75 2.82 -14.88 -5.79
N ALA A 76 1.84 -14.32 -6.49
CA ALA A 76 1.63 -14.57 -7.92
C ALA A 76 2.05 -13.32 -8.70
N GLY A 77 2.80 -13.53 -9.79
CA GLY A 77 3.31 -12.48 -10.64
C GLY A 77 3.19 -12.85 -12.11
N SER A 78 3.37 -11.87 -13.00
CA SER A 78 3.25 -12.08 -14.46
C SER A 78 4.58 -11.80 -15.18
N GLY A 79 4.93 -12.68 -16.12
CA GLY A 79 6.15 -12.63 -16.94
C GLY A 79 7.42 -13.07 -16.20
N ASP A 80 8.59 -12.80 -16.79
CA ASP A 80 9.86 -13.14 -16.15
C ASP A 80 10.11 -12.24 -14.94
N LEU A 81 10.16 -12.88 -13.78
CA LEU A 81 10.39 -12.28 -12.47
C LEU A 81 11.56 -12.98 -11.75
N SER A 82 12.41 -13.70 -12.48
CA SER A 82 13.54 -14.47 -11.92
C SER A 82 14.47 -13.63 -11.04
N ARG A 83 14.61 -12.33 -11.35
CA ARG A 83 15.41 -11.36 -10.58
C ARG A 83 14.63 -10.62 -9.50
N PHE A 84 13.31 -10.70 -9.52
CA PHE A 84 12.44 -9.98 -8.61
C PHE A 84 12.06 -10.87 -7.43
N SER A 85 11.76 -10.25 -6.29
CA SER A 85 11.15 -10.92 -5.15
C SER A 85 10.36 -9.91 -4.33
N ALA A 86 9.26 -10.34 -3.72
CA ALA A 86 8.46 -9.50 -2.84
C ALA A 86 8.42 -10.13 -1.43
N SER A 87 8.47 -9.29 -0.41
CA SER A 87 8.39 -9.71 0.98
C SER A 87 7.58 -8.74 1.83
N LYS A 88 7.19 -9.19 3.02
CA LYS A 88 6.43 -8.41 3.99
C LYS A 88 7.11 -8.51 5.34
N GLU A 89 7.32 -7.38 6.00
CA GLU A 89 7.86 -7.31 7.34
C GLU A 89 6.85 -6.63 8.27
N ALA A 90 6.07 -7.45 8.97
CA ALA A 90 4.95 -6.98 9.80
C ALA A 90 5.42 -6.12 10.98
N SER A 91 6.59 -6.41 11.57
CA SER A 91 7.19 -5.62 12.64
C SER A 91 7.52 -4.17 12.22
N GLN A 92 7.87 -3.98 10.95
CA GLN A 92 8.14 -2.65 10.37
C GLN A 92 6.93 -2.07 9.63
N ASN A 93 5.78 -2.75 9.66
CA ASN A 93 4.58 -2.36 8.93
C ASN A 93 4.84 -2.02 7.45
N THR A 94 5.71 -2.80 6.80
CA THR A 94 6.26 -2.48 5.48
C THR A 94 6.28 -3.69 4.55
N TRP A 95 6.00 -3.47 3.27
CA TRP A 95 6.25 -4.42 2.18
C TRP A 95 7.49 -4.01 1.40
N TYR A 96 8.19 -5.01 0.85
CA TYR A 96 9.38 -4.79 0.05
C TYR A 96 9.26 -5.46 -1.33
N LEU A 97 9.82 -4.80 -2.34
CA LEU A 97 10.14 -5.39 -3.64
C LEU A 97 11.66 -5.33 -3.80
N THR A 98 12.29 -6.48 -4.02
CA THR A 98 13.73 -6.58 -4.25
C THR A 98 13.98 -7.01 -5.68
N ILE A 99 14.86 -6.28 -6.37
CA ILE A 99 15.34 -6.58 -7.72
C ILE A 99 16.82 -6.88 -7.61
N SER A 100 17.22 -8.10 -7.90
CA SER A 100 18.62 -8.50 -7.97
C SER A 100 19.21 -8.20 -9.35
N ASN A 101 20.52 -7.94 -9.41
CA ASN A 101 21.25 -7.74 -10.66
C ASN A 101 20.54 -6.73 -11.59
N MET A 102 20.38 -5.48 -11.14
CA MET A 102 19.68 -4.40 -11.86
C MET A 102 20.20 -4.25 -13.30
N GLN A 103 19.28 -4.03 -14.24
CA GLN A 103 19.56 -3.86 -15.67
C GLN A 103 18.96 -2.54 -16.16
N ALA A 104 19.50 -2.02 -17.27
CA ALA A 104 18.92 -0.83 -17.92
C ALA A 104 17.43 -1.02 -18.29
N ALA A 105 17.01 -2.26 -18.58
CA ALA A 105 15.62 -2.58 -18.88
C ALA A 105 14.67 -2.48 -17.67
N ASP A 106 15.19 -2.33 -16.44
CA ASP A 106 14.42 -2.19 -15.21
C ASP A 106 14.11 -0.74 -14.86
N GLU A 107 14.62 0.23 -15.62
CA GLU A 107 14.29 1.64 -15.46
C GLU A 107 12.79 1.85 -15.73
N ALA A 108 12.07 2.20 -14.66
CA ALA A 108 10.63 2.29 -14.61
C ALA A 108 10.19 2.95 -13.31
N ASP A 109 8.93 3.40 -13.27
CA ASP A 109 8.25 3.72 -12.03
C ASP A 109 7.70 2.45 -11.38
N TYR A 110 7.81 2.36 -10.06
CA TYR A 110 7.33 1.21 -9.28
C TYR A 110 6.31 1.65 -8.24
N TYR A 111 5.14 1.02 -8.25
CA TYR A 111 4.03 1.40 -7.38
C TYR A 111 3.60 0.23 -6.49
N CYS A 112 3.33 0.52 -5.22
CA CYS A 112 2.60 -0.37 -4.35
C CYS A 112 1.13 0.06 -4.23
N ALA A 113 0.22 -0.90 -4.25
CA ALA A 113 -1.20 -0.66 -3.93
C ALA A 113 -1.68 -1.70 -2.91
N VAL A 114 -2.62 -1.28 -2.07
CA VAL A 114 -3.15 -2.10 -0.97
C VAL A 114 -4.66 -2.23 -1.04
N TRP A 115 -5.18 -3.38 -0.61
CA TRP A 115 -6.61 -3.65 -0.53
C TRP A 115 -6.95 -4.32 0.80
N TYR A 116 -8.03 -3.89 1.46
CA TYR A 116 -8.41 -4.44 2.76
C TYR A 116 -8.81 -5.92 2.64
N ALA A 117 -8.18 -6.77 3.45
CA ALA A 117 -8.24 -8.23 3.32
C ALA A 117 -9.29 -8.89 4.23
N GLN A 118 -9.81 -8.20 5.25
CA GLN A 118 -10.73 -8.80 6.23
C GLN A 118 -12.17 -8.33 6.03
N GLY A 119 -13.13 -9.27 6.13
CA GLY A 119 -14.54 -9.03 6.46
C GLY A 119 -15.24 -7.87 5.76
N SER A 120 -15.96 -8.17 4.68
CA SER A 120 -16.90 -7.30 3.96
C SER A 120 -17.57 -6.24 4.84
N LYS A 121 -17.06 -5.00 4.79
CA LYS A 121 -17.89 -3.82 4.95
C LYS A 121 -17.54 -2.82 3.86
N CYS A 122 -18.19 -3.01 2.72
CA CYS A 122 -18.32 -1.95 1.73
C CYS A 122 -19.12 -0.82 2.41
N HIS A 123 -18.50 0.32 2.64
CA HIS A 123 -19.21 1.57 2.84
C HIS A 123 -19.08 2.34 1.53
N SER A 124 -20.15 2.35 0.74
CA SER A 124 -20.27 3.25 -0.41
C SER A 124 -21.17 4.41 0.01
N ASP A 125 -20.58 5.55 0.32
CA ASP A 125 -21.34 6.79 0.33
C ASP A 125 -21.43 7.28 -1.12
N ALA A 126 -22.62 7.16 -1.71
CA ALA A 126 -22.96 7.92 -2.90
C ALA A 126 -23.25 9.35 -2.43
N VAL A 127 -22.40 10.29 -2.82
CA VAL A 127 -22.74 11.72 -2.74
C VAL A 127 -23.33 12.09 -4.09
N LEU A 128 -24.62 12.44 -4.09
CA LEU A 128 -25.26 13.20 -5.18
C LEU A 128 -24.86 14.67 -5.09
#